data_AF-A0A416ABG4-F1
#
_entry.id   AF-A0A416ABG4-F1
#
_cell.length_a   1.000
_cell.length_b   1.000
_cell.length_c   1.000
_cell.angle_alpha   90.00
_cell.angle_beta   90.00
_cell.angle_gamma   90.00
#
_symmetry.space_group_name_H-M   'P 1'
#
loop_
_entity.id
_entity.type
_entity.pdbx_description
1 polymer ?
#
loop_
_entity_poly.entity_id
_entity_poly.type
_entity_poly.pdbx_seq_one_letter_code
_entity_poly.pdbx_strand_id
1 'polypeptide(L)'
;MTKFQPQLDKFKEAIADLDASSMKILKSSWTDTMKSTNKVRNQIRSSIFSLIRGYNAEPDGENKKAAVFLMPMVDRYKGIYNHSFDDQTGYYYNLIEASRSDEFKTYVEQLKLDALFTKLQTANNECAQCSSNRSVESGKRNMPLRTSVSRKNLIVAYDNLVFRLNSLAEANGDSDFIILFSWWNEEIDKFRVTFSNRYGKGKGGKTAGGDMSKHDPKTGLPYERPGIL
;
A
#
# COMPACT_ATOMS: atom_id res chain seq x y z
N MET A 1 0.65 -36.28 13.77
CA MET A 1 1.22 -34.97 13.39
C MET A 1 2.61 -35.21 12.82
N THR A 2 2.93 -34.67 11.65
CA THR A 2 4.20 -34.94 10.96
C THR A 2 5.37 -34.43 11.81
N LYS A 3 6.40 -35.28 12.05
CA LYS A 3 7.47 -35.02 13.04
C LYS A 3 8.36 -33.79 12.74
N PHE A 4 8.18 -33.11 11.61
CA PHE A 4 8.90 -31.91 11.18
C PHE A 4 7.99 -30.69 10.94
N GLN A 5 6.70 -30.78 11.25
CA GLN A 5 5.71 -29.73 10.96
C GLN A 5 6.10 -28.35 11.51
N PRO A 6 6.60 -28.21 12.77
CA PRO A 6 6.97 -26.90 13.31
C PRO A 6 8.10 -26.22 12.52
N GLN A 7 9.07 -26.99 12.00
CA GLN A 7 10.16 -26.44 11.19
C GLN A 7 9.66 -26.04 9.80
N LEU A 8 8.74 -26.83 9.22
CA LEU A 8 8.13 -26.51 7.93
C LEU A 8 7.30 -25.23 8.01
N ASP A 9 6.54 -25.03 9.09
CA ASP A 9 5.73 -23.84 9.28
C ASP A 9 6.61 -22.59 9.42
N LYS A 10 7.67 -22.65 10.24
CA LYS A 10 8.66 -21.57 10.36
C LYS A 10 9.36 -21.24 9.04
N PHE A 11 9.66 -22.25 8.22
CA PHE A 11 10.24 -22.02 6.89
C PHE A 11 9.26 -21.30 5.96
N LYS A 12 7.98 -21.71 5.94
CA LYS A 12 6.93 -21.03 5.17
C LYS A 12 6.71 -19.59 5.64
N GLU A 13 6.70 -19.34 6.94
CA GLU A 13 6.60 -17.99 7.51
C GLU A 13 7.78 -17.12 7.06
N ALA A 14 9.00 -17.66 7.07
CA ALA A 14 10.19 -16.93 6.65
C ALA A 14 10.21 -16.61 5.14
N ILE A 15 9.61 -17.46 4.29
CA ILE A 15 9.39 -17.16 2.86
C ILE A 15 8.44 -15.97 2.73
N ALA A 16 7.30 -16.01 3.42
CA ALA A 16 6.32 -14.93 3.37
C ALA A 16 6.89 -13.59 3.88
N ASP A 17 7.72 -13.62 4.92
CA ASP A 17 8.43 -12.43 5.43
C ASP A 17 9.45 -11.89 4.42
N LEU A 18 10.21 -12.76 3.74
CA LEU A 18 11.14 -12.33 2.69
C LEU A 18 10.40 -11.66 1.52
N ASP A 19 9.32 -12.28 1.03
CA ASP A 19 8.50 -11.74 -0.04
C ASP A 19 7.91 -10.37 0.33
N ALA A 20 7.32 -10.25 1.52
CA ALA A 20 6.80 -8.99 2.04
C ALA A 20 7.88 -7.92 2.21
N SER A 21 9.11 -8.32 2.56
CA SER A 21 10.23 -7.41 2.80
C SER A 21 10.97 -6.96 1.53
N SER A 22 10.72 -7.59 0.38
CA SER A 22 11.41 -7.32 -0.89
C SER A 22 10.58 -6.48 -1.85
N MET A 23 9.25 -6.52 -1.73
CA MET A 23 8.34 -5.76 -2.58
C MET A 23 8.09 -4.35 -2.03
N LYS A 24 8.49 -3.32 -2.79
CA LYS A 24 8.09 -1.93 -2.54
C LYS A 24 7.07 -1.50 -3.57
N ILE A 25 5.82 -1.29 -3.17
CA ILE A 25 4.87 -0.56 -3.99
C ILE A 25 5.37 0.88 -4.06
N LEU A 26 5.63 1.40 -5.27
CA LEU A 26 6.20 2.74 -5.47
C LEU A 26 5.13 3.81 -5.70
N LYS A 27 4.05 3.47 -6.42
CA LYS A 27 2.97 4.39 -6.77
C LYS A 27 1.76 4.17 -5.88
N SER A 28 1.17 5.26 -5.39
CA SER A 28 -0.09 5.19 -4.65
C SER A 28 -1.26 4.87 -5.56
N SER A 29 -2.04 3.84 -5.21
CA SER A 29 -3.30 3.52 -5.89
C SER A 29 -4.36 4.61 -5.67
N TRP A 30 -4.22 5.45 -4.64
CA TRP A 30 -5.16 6.53 -4.32
C TRP A 30 -4.94 7.81 -5.13
N THR A 31 -3.84 7.94 -5.87
CA THR A 31 -3.49 9.19 -6.56
C THR A 31 -4.59 9.65 -7.53
N ASP A 32 -5.12 8.73 -8.35
CA ASP A 32 -6.09 9.06 -9.37
C ASP A 32 -7.49 9.28 -8.75
N THR A 33 -7.85 8.50 -7.72
CA THR A 33 -9.08 8.70 -6.92
C THR A 33 -9.09 10.05 -6.21
N MET A 34 -7.96 10.49 -5.65
CA MET A 34 -7.86 11.82 -5.03
C MET A 34 -8.08 12.95 -6.06
N LYS A 35 -7.55 12.79 -7.28
CA LYS A 35 -7.76 13.78 -8.35
C LYS A 35 -9.23 13.85 -8.76
N SER A 36 -9.89 12.70 -8.95
CA SER A 36 -11.28 12.65 -9.38
C SER A 36 -12.24 13.20 -8.31
N THR A 37 -12.08 12.78 -7.05
CA THR A 37 -12.88 13.28 -5.91
C THR A 37 -12.68 14.78 -5.69
N ASN A 38 -11.44 15.28 -5.76
CA ASN A 38 -11.19 16.72 -5.65
C ASN A 38 -11.85 17.51 -6.79
N LYS A 39 -11.84 16.97 -8.02
CA LYS A 39 -12.51 17.60 -9.16
C LYS A 39 -14.01 17.73 -8.91
N VAL A 40 -14.67 16.67 -8.43
CA VAL A 40 -16.10 16.69 -8.09
C VAL A 40 -16.40 17.73 -7.01
N ARG A 41 -15.63 17.72 -5.91
CA ARG A 41 -15.75 18.70 -4.82
C ARG A 41 -15.63 20.15 -5.32
N ASN A 42 -14.59 20.42 -6.10
CA ASN A 42 -14.36 21.75 -6.67
C ASN A 42 -15.47 22.18 -7.62
N GLN A 43 -16.04 21.26 -8.39
CA GLN A 43 -17.14 21.53 -9.30
C GLN A 43 -18.42 21.88 -8.54
N ILE A 44 -18.78 21.15 -7.49
CA ILE A 44 -19.95 21.45 -6.66
C ILE A 44 -19.83 22.85 -6.04
N ARG A 45 -18.68 23.17 -5.44
CA ARG A 45 -18.43 24.51 -4.90
C ARG A 45 -18.54 25.60 -5.97
N SER A 46 -17.97 25.34 -7.16
CA SER A 46 -18.06 26.28 -8.27
C SER A 46 -19.51 26.52 -8.69
N SER A 47 -20.34 25.47 -8.76
CA SER A 47 -21.78 25.60 -9.03
C SER A 47 -22.50 26.44 -7.97
N ILE A 48 -22.26 26.20 -6.68
CA ILE A 48 -22.84 27.00 -5.59
C ILE A 48 -22.46 28.47 -5.75
N PHE A 49 -21.18 28.77 -5.96
CA PHE A 49 -20.70 30.15 -6.02
C PHE A 49 -21.18 30.86 -7.28
N SER A 50 -21.29 30.14 -8.40
CA SER A 50 -21.87 30.68 -9.63
C SER A 50 -23.36 31.00 -9.48
N LEU A 51 -24.13 30.17 -8.77
CA LEU A 51 -25.54 30.46 -8.47
C LEU A 51 -25.69 31.72 -7.62
N ILE A 52 -24.93 31.84 -6.52
CA ILE A 52 -24.94 33.03 -5.67
C ILE A 52 -24.57 34.28 -6.48
N ARG A 53 -23.52 34.23 -7.29
CA ARG A 53 -23.13 35.35 -8.15
C ARG A 53 -24.18 35.68 -9.22
N GLY A 54 -24.85 34.66 -9.75
CA GLY A 54 -25.94 34.81 -10.72
C GLY A 54 -27.11 35.59 -10.13
N TYR A 55 -27.59 35.19 -8.95
CA TYR A 55 -28.62 35.94 -8.22
C TYR A 55 -28.14 37.34 -7.82
N ASN A 56 -26.86 37.49 -7.46
CA ASN A 56 -26.29 38.80 -7.18
C ASN A 56 -26.16 39.68 -8.45
N ALA A 57 -26.30 39.16 -9.66
CA ALA A 57 -26.29 39.96 -10.88
C ALA A 57 -27.69 40.43 -11.30
N GLU A 58 -28.75 39.92 -10.66
CA GLU A 58 -30.12 40.36 -10.91
C GLU A 58 -30.30 41.85 -10.51
N PRO A 59 -31.15 42.62 -11.22
CA PRO A 59 -31.33 44.05 -10.96
C PRO A 59 -31.98 44.33 -9.60
N ASP A 60 -32.96 43.52 -9.20
CA ASP A 60 -33.70 43.61 -7.95
C ASP A 60 -34.31 42.24 -7.58
N GLY A 61 -35.12 42.20 -6.52
CA GLY A 61 -35.82 41.00 -6.07
C GLY A 61 -35.27 40.35 -4.81
N GLU A 62 -36.02 39.40 -4.26
CA GLU A 62 -35.68 38.75 -2.99
C GLU A 62 -34.44 37.86 -3.11
N ASN A 63 -34.25 37.18 -4.24
CA ASN A 63 -33.05 36.38 -4.48
C ASN A 63 -31.78 37.24 -4.54
N LYS A 64 -31.86 38.40 -5.21
CA LYS A 64 -30.79 39.40 -5.24
C LYS A 64 -30.40 39.85 -3.83
N LYS A 65 -31.37 40.19 -2.97
CA LYS A 65 -31.11 40.58 -1.57
C LYS A 65 -30.39 39.46 -0.81
N ALA A 66 -30.90 38.23 -0.86
CA ALA A 66 -30.27 37.08 -0.21
C ALA A 66 -28.85 36.82 -0.72
N ALA A 67 -28.63 36.93 -2.03
CA ALA A 67 -27.32 36.73 -2.65
C ALA A 67 -26.30 37.79 -2.21
N VAL A 68 -26.71 39.06 -2.06
CA VAL A 68 -25.84 40.12 -1.52
C VAL A 68 -25.33 39.74 -0.12
N PHE A 69 -26.19 39.20 0.75
CA PHE A 69 -25.79 38.74 2.07
C PHE A 69 -24.87 37.52 2.05
N LEU A 70 -24.91 36.69 1.01
CA LEU A 70 -24.02 35.53 0.85
C LEU A 70 -22.67 35.85 0.17
N MET A 71 -22.53 37.03 -0.45
CA MET A 71 -21.28 37.42 -1.13
C MET A 71 -20.04 37.46 -0.21
N PRO A 72 -20.10 37.92 1.06
CA PRO A 72 -18.97 37.86 1.98
C PRO A 72 -18.43 36.43 2.16
N MET A 73 -19.31 35.43 2.26
CA MET A 73 -18.93 34.01 2.30
C MET A 73 -18.25 33.58 1.00
N VAL A 74 -18.81 33.95 -0.15
CA VAL A 74 -18.21 33.67 -1.47
C VAL A 74 -16.81 34.26 -1.58
N ASP A 75 -16.61 35.50 -1.13
CA ASP A 75 -15.32 36.18 -1.19
C ASP A 75 -14.28 35.59 -0.24
N ARG A 76 -14.70 35.21 0.97
CA ARG A 76 -13.82 34.55 1.94
C ARG A 76 -13.28 33.21 1.43
N TYR A 77 -14.11 32.46 0.71
CA TYR A 77 -13.81 31.08 0.32
C TYR A 77 -13.54 30.89 -1.19
N LYS A 78 -13.39 31.97 -1.97
CA LYS A 78 -13.13 31.85 -3.43
C LYS A 78 -11.79 31.19 -3.76
N GLY A 79 -10.79 31.33 -2.88
CA GLY A 79 -9.41 30.88 -3.11
C GLY A 79 -9.06 29.49 -2.60
N ILE A 80 -10.04 28.68 -2.16
CA ILE A 80 -9.77 27.37 -1.52
C ILE A 80 -8.82 26.49 -2.36
N TYR A 81 -9.00 26.46 -3.68
CA TYR A 81 -8.21 25.61 -4.59
C TYR A 81 -6.71 25.92 -4.63
N ASN A 82 -6.26 27.06 -4.09
CA ASN A 82 -4.83 27.42 -4.02
C ASN A 82 -4.10 26.73 -2.87
N HIS A 83 -4.82 26.06 -1.95
CA HIS A 83 -4.22 25.38 -0.81
C HIS A 83 -3.88 23.92 -1.11
N SER A 84 -3.16 23.26 -0.20
CA SER A 84 -2.88 21.83 -0.29
C SER A 84 -4.19 21.02 -0.24
N PHE A 85 -4.16 19.75 -0.68
CA PHE A 85 -5.37 18.90 -0.68
C PHE A 85 -5.99 18.76 0.72
N ASP A 86 -5.16 18.63 1.74
CA ASP A 86 -5.60 18.46 3.13
C ASP A 86 -6.10 19.78 3.72
N ASP A 87 -5.39 20.89 3.46
CA ASP A 87 -5.87 22.23 3.85
C ASP A 87 -7.21 22.56 3.19
N GLN A 88 -7.35 22.27 1.89
CA GLN A 88 -8.61 22.43 1.16
C GLN A 88 -9.75 21.71 1.90
N THR A 89 -9.49 20.50 2.39
CA THR A 89 -10.49 19.70 3.13
C THR A 89 -10.96 20.43 4.38
N GLY A 90 -10.05 21.02 5.15
CA GLY A 90 -10.38 21.88 6.29
C GLY A 90 -11.18 23.13 5.90
N TYR A 91 -10.73 23.85 4.88
CA TYR A 91 -11.45 25.04 4.39
C TYR A 91 -12.87 24.73 3.90
N TYR A 92 -13.08 23.58 3.27
CA TYR A 92 -14.40 23.15 2.83
C TYR A 92 -15.33 22.87 4.01
N TYR A 93 -14.84 22.27 5.10
CA TYR A 93 -15.63 22.13 6.33
C TYR A 93 -16.04 23.50 6.88
N ASN A 94 -15.11 24.45 6.98
CA ASN A 94 -15.40 25.81 7.43
C ASN A 94 -16.42 26.54 6.54
N LEU A 95 -16.37 26.34 5.21
CA LEU A 95 -17.36 26.88 4.27
C LEU A 95 -18.75 26.27 4.51
N ILE A 96 -18.82 24.95 4.70
CA ILE A 96 -20.08 24.26 4.97
C ILE A 96 -20.66 24.70 6.31
N GLU A 97 -19.84 24.83 7.35
CA GLU A 97 -20.26 25.34 8.66
C GLU A 97 -20.75 26.79 8.56
N ALA A 98 -20.02 27.65 7.84
CA ALA A 98 -20.46 29.03 7.60
C ALA A 98 -21.84 29.06 6.93
N SER A 99 -22.08 28.25 5.90
CA SER A 99 -23.39 28.17 5.21
C SER A 99 -24.56 27.79 6.12
N ARG A 100 -24.27 27.17 7.27
CA ARG A 100 -25.25 26.69 8.26
C ARG A 100 -25.34 27.57 9.51
N SER A 101 -24.49 28.59 9.60
CA SER A 101 -24.51 29.56 10.71
C SER A 101 -25.74 30.45 10.66
N ASP A 102 -26.12 31.03 11.79
CA ASP A 102 -27.24 31.97 11.87
C ASP A 102 -27.05 33.20 10.94
N GLU A 103 -25.81 33.53 10.60
CA GLU A 103 -25.46 34.61 9.67
C GLU A 103 -25.93 34.32 8.24
N PHE A 104 -25.84 33.07 7.77
CA PHE A 104 -26.04 32.74 6.35
C PHE A 104 -27.17 31.75 6.07
N LYS A 105 -27.59 30.95 7.05
CA LYS A 105 -28.50 29.81 6.85
C LYS A 105 -29.82 30.21 6.21
N THR A 106 -30.46 31.29 6.67
CA THR A 106 -31.74 31.77 6.13
C THR A 106 -31.64 32.14 4.65
N TYR A 107 -30.54 32.77 4.23
CA TYR A 107 -30.29 33.14 2.83
C TYR A 107 -29.94 31.92 1.96
N VAL A 108 -29.23 30.93 2.52
CA VAL A 108 -28.94 29.64 1.85
C VAL A 108 -30.25 28.89 1.56
N GLU A 109 -31.16 28.83 2.53
CA GLU A 109 -32.49 28.22 2.40
C GLU A 109 -33.35 28.96 1.38
N GLN A 110 -33.35 30.30 1.42
CA GLN A 110 -34.09 31.13 0.47
C GLN A 110 -33.65 30.89 -0.97
N LEU A 111 -32.35 30.75 -1.23
CA LEU A 111 -31.80 30.42 -2.55
C LEU A 111 -31.84 28.91 -2.87
N LYS A 112 -32.41 28.09 -1.98
CA LYS A 112 -32.57 26.63 -2.13
C LYS A 112 -31.24 25.90 -2.35
N LEU A 113 -30.18 26.32 -1.65
CA LEU A 113 -28.82 25.81 -1.82
C LEU A 113 -28.46 24.66 -0.86
N ASP A 114 -29.32 24.32 0.11
CA ASP A 114 -29.05 23.30 1.15
C ASP A 114 -28.63 21.94 0.60
N ALA A 115 -29.32 21.49 -0.45
CA ALA A 115 -29.03 20.22 -1.11
C ALA A 115 -27.63 20.24 -1.75
N LEU A 116 -27.16 21.40 -2.25
CA LEU A 116 -25.82 21.52 -2.83
C LEU A 116 -24.74 21.56 -1.73
N PHE A 117 -24.97 22.25 -0.61
CA PHE A 117 -24.04 22.21 0.53
C PHE A 117 -23.95 20.82 1.17
N THR A 118 -25.06 20.08 1.20
CA THR A 118 -25.06 18.67 1.63
C THR A 118 -24.23 17.80 0.69
N LYS A 119 -24.41 17.95 -0.63
CA LYS A 119 -23.56 17.27 -1.63
C LYS A 119 -22.08 17.65 -1.50
N LEU A 120 -21.78 18.91 -1.21
CA LEU A 120 -20.42 19.38 -0.97
C LEU A 120 -19.81 18.70 0.27
N GLN A 121 -20.58 18.53 1.34
CA GLN A 121 -20.14 17.83 2.55
C GLN A 121 -19.80 16.37 2.25
N THR A 122 -20.66 15.65 1.52
CA THR A 122 -20.38 14.27 1.11
C THR A 122 -19.08 14.18 0.31
N ALA A 123 -18.93 15.03 -0.72
CA ALA A 123 -17.71 15.04 -1.54
C ALA A 123 -16.45 15.41 -0.74
N ASN A 124 -16.57 16.29 0.27
CA ASN A 124 -15.44 16.63 1.14
C ASN A 124 -15.05 15.48 2.07
N ASN A 125 -16.02 14.75 2.60
CA ASN A 125 -15.78 13.55 3.42
C ASN A 125 -15.07 12.46 2.62
N GLU A 126 -15.45 12.25 1.36
CA GLU A 126 -14.76 11.32 0.44
C GLU A 126 -13.30 11.73 0.21
N CYS A 127 -13.03 13.03 0.05
CA CYS A 127 -11.67 13.54 -0.06
C CYS A 127 -10.86 13.26 1.22
N ALA A 128 -11.42 13.52 2.40
CA ALA A 128 -10.79 13.25 3.69
C ALA A 128 -10.45 11.75 3.83
N GLN A 129 -11.39 10.87 3.45
CA GLN A 129 -11.18 9.42 3.47
C GLN A 129 -10.06 8.99 2.51
N CYS A 130 -10.00 9.55 1.30
CA CYS A 130 -8.92 9.27 0.36
C CYS A 130 -7.54 9.66 0.91
N SER A 131 -7.44 10.82 1.57
CA SER A 131 -6.18 11.26 2.20
C SER A 131 -5.75 10.33 3.34
N SER A 132 -6.69 9.93 4.20
CA SER A 132 -6.45 8.95 5.27
C SER A 132 -5.97 7.60 4.71
N ASN A 133 -6.66 7.06 3.70
CA ASN A 133 -6.29 5.79 3.08
C ASN A 133 -4.90 5.86 2.42
N ARG A 134 -4.57 6.99 1.76
CA ARG A 134 -3.24 7.21 1.17
C ARG A 134 -2.15 7.29 2.24
N SER A 135 -2.46 7.86 3.41
CA SER A 135 -1.52 7.90 4.53
C SER A 135 -1.24 6.50 5.08
N VAL A 136 -2.27 5.67 5.25
CA VAL A 136 -2.12 4.24 5.61
C VAL A 136 -1.30 3.48 4.58
N GLU A 137 -1.59 3.67 3.28
CA GLU A 137 -0.83 3.04 2.20
C GLU A 137 0.63 3.49 2.22
N SER A 138 0.89 4.79 2.42
CA SER A 138 2.24 5.34 2.48
C SER A 138 3.02 4.80 3.68
N GLY A 139 2.38 4.62 4.83
CA GLY A 139 2.97 3.95 5.99
C GLY A 139 3.44 2.53 5.65
N LYS A 140 2.61 1.75 4.96
CA LYS A 140 2.99 0.40 4.49
C LYS A 140 4.14 0.43 3.48
N ARG A 141 4.13 1.37 2.54
CA ARG A 141 5.18 1.52 1.50
C ARG A 141 6.53 2.00 2.04
N ASN A 142 6.50 2.80 3.11
CA ASN A 142 7.69 3.38 3.71
C ASN A 142 8.31 2.50 4.80
N MET A 143 7.75 1.31 5.05
CA MET A 143 8.40 0.33 5.90
C MET A 143 9.81 0.04 5.37
N PRO A 144 10.85 0.06 6.22
CA PRO A 144 12.20 -0.23 5.78
C PRO A 144 12.25 -1.62 5.18
N LEU A 145 12.90 -1.76 4.02
CA LEU A 145 13.16 -3.07 3.42
C LEU A 145 14.00 -3.87 4.40
N ARG A 146 13.42 -4.93 4.96
CA ARG A 146 14.13 -5.84 5.88
C ARG A 146 14.79 -7.00 5.17
N THR A 147 14.97 -6.90 3.84
CA THR A 147 15.44 -7.99 2.97
C THR A 147 16.70 -8.67 3.49
N SER A 148 17.68 -7.92 4.02
CA SER A 148 18.89 -8.51 4.60
C SER A 148 18.59 -9.37 5.84
N VAL A 149 17.69 -8.90 6.71
CA VAL A 149 17.29 -9.58 7.94
C VAL A 149 16.38 -10.77 7.64
N SER A 150 15.35 -10.59 6.82
CA SER A 150 14.42 -11.65 6.42
C SER A 150 15.12 -12.76 5.63
N ARG A 151 16.10 -12.43 4.78
CA ARG A 151 16.95 -13.42 4.09
C ARG A 151 17.78 -14.24 5.08
N LYS A 152 18.36 -13.61 6.10
CA LYS A 152 19.07 -14.34 7.19
C LYS A 152 18.12 -15.28 7.93
N ASN A 153 16.92 -14.82 8.26
CA ASN A 153 15.92 -15.63 8.94
C ASN A 153 15.46 -16.82 8.08
N LEU A 154 15.26 -16.61 6.78
CA LEU A 154 14.93 -17.69 5.84
C LEU A 154 16.02 -18.76 5.78
N ILE A 155 17.30 -18.33 5.73
CA ILE A 155 18.44 -19.26 5.76
C ILE A 155 18.42 -20.10 7.04
N VAL A 156 18.22 -19.46 8.20
CA VAL A 156 18.14 -20.17 9.49
C VAL A 156 16.95 -21.13 9.55
N ALA A 157 15.77 -20.73 9.04
CA ALA A 157 14.60 -21.58 9.00
C ALA A 157 14.79 -22.79 8.08
N TYR A 158 15.42 -22.58 6.92
CA TYR A 158 15.81 -23.64 6.00
C TYR A 158 16.79 -24.63 6.63
N ASP A 159 17.88 -24.13 7.22
CA ASP A 159 18.91 -24.99 7.84
C ASP A 159 18.31 -25.84 8.97
N ASN A 160 17.39 -25.27 9.77
CA ASN A 160 16.66 -26.01 10.81
C ASN A 160 15.72 -27.10 10.26
N LEU A 161 15.05 -26.83 9.13
CA LEU A 161 14.20 -27.81 8.46
C LEU A 161 15.02 -28.98 7.91
N VAL A 162 16.12 -28.67 7.21
CA VAL A 162 17.06 -29.68 6.70
C VAL A 162 17.63 -30.52 7.83
N PHE A 163 18.08 -29.88 8.92
CA PHE A 163 18.58 -30.59 10.10
C PHE A 163 17.55 -31.58 10.66
N ARG A 164 16.29 -31.15 10.77
CA ARG A 164 15.21 -32.02 11.27
C ARG A 164 14.93 -33.19 10.33
N LEU A 165 14.93 -32.97 9.02
CA LEU A 165 14.69 -34.04 8.04
C LEU A 165 15.83 -35.06 8.02
N ASN A 166 17.09 -34.60 8.04
CA ASN A 166 18.25 -35.49 8.17
C ASN A 166 18.19 -36.31 9.47
N SER A 167 17.85 -35.69 10.59
CA SER A 167 17.69 -36.39 11.88
C SER A 167 16.60 -37.47 11.84
N LEU A 168 15.52 -37.24 11.09
CA LEU A 168 14.43 -38.21 10.94
C LEU A 168 14.81 -39.36 10.01
N ALA A 169 15.56 -39.09 8.94
CA ALA A 169 16.09 -40.11 8.04
C ALA A 169 17.06 -41.05 8.79
N GLU A 170 17.90 -40.50 9.66
CA GLU A 170 18.81 -41.30 10.49
C GLU A 170 18.06 -42.16 11.53
N ALA A 171 17.01 -41.62 12.14
CA ALA A 171 16.30 -42.31 13.21
C ALA A 171 15.29 -43.37 12.70
N ASN A 172 14.72 -43.21 11.50
CA ASN A 172 13.62 -44.06 11.02
C ASN A 172 13.92 -44.79 9.69
N GLY A 173 15.12 -44.65 9.14
CA GLY A 173 15.44 -45.07 7.78
C GLY A 173 15.13 -43.98 6.74
N ASP A 174 15.81 -44.05 5.60
CA ASP A 174 15.90 -42.98 4.62
C ASP A 174 15.06 -43.20 3.35
N SER A 175 14.34 -44.32 3.22
CA SER A 175 13.59 -44.67 2.01
C SER A 175 12.66 -43.55 1.51
N ASP A 176 11.93 -42.90 2.42
CA ASP A 176 11.00 -41.81 2.11
C ASP A 176 11.73 -40.47 1.88
N PHE A 177 12.94 -40.34 2.41
CA PHE A 177 13.75 -39.12 2.34
C PHE A 177 14.69 -39.10 1.14
N ILE A 178 15.13 -40.26 0.62
CA ILE A 178 16.00 -40.37 -0.55
C ILE A 178 15.37 -39.69 -1.77
N ILE A 179 14.09 -39.93 -2.03
CA ILE A 179 13.37 -39.33 -3.18
C ILE A 179 13.28 -37.81 -2.99
N LEU A 180 12.94 -37.34 -1.78
CA LEU A 180 12.84 -35.92 -1.46
C LEU A 180 14.19 -35.21 -1.59
N PHE A 181 15.25 -35.77 -1.01
CA PHE A 181 16.60 -35.19 -1.05
C PHE A 181 17.17 -35.19 -2.47
N SER A 182 16.92 -36.25 -3.26
CA SER A 182 17.32 -36.30 -4.67
C SER A 182 16.67 -35.18 -5.48
N TRP A 183 15.35 -35.03 -5.35
CA TRP A 183 14.62 -33.95 -6.02
C TRP A 183 15.11 -32.56 -5.59
N TRP A 184 15.31 -32.34 -4.29
CA TRP A 184 15.83 -31.06 -3.79
C TRP A 184 17.23 -30.73 -4.26
N ASN A 185 18.14 -31.71 -4.29
CA ASN A 185 19.49 -31.50 -4.78
C ASN A 185 19.49 -31.12 -6.27
N GLU A 186 18.64 -31.77 -7.07
CA GLU A 186 18.48 -31.44 -8.49
C GLU A 186 17.96 -29.99 -8.67
N GLU A 187 16.97 -29.57 -7.89
CA GLU A 187 16.45 -28.20 -7.94
C GLU A 187 17.50 -27.17 -7.51
N ILE A 188 18.27 -27.45 -6.45
CA ILE A 188 19.39 -26.58 -6.05
C ILE A 188 20.38 -26.45 -7.21
N ASP A 189 20.77 -27.55 -7.84
CA ASP A 189 21.73 -27.53 -8.95
C ASP A 189 21.20 -26.77 -10.18
N LYS A 190 19.90 -26.89 -10.50
CA LYS A 190 19.26 -26.03 -11.52
C LYS A 190 19.37 -24.55 -11.18
N PHE A 191 19.14 -24.17 -9.91
CA PHE A 191 19.33 -22.78 -9.48
C PHE A 191 20.79 -22.35 -9.59
N ARG A 192 21.75 -23.17 -9.16
CA ARG A 192 23.20 -22.88 -9.29
C ARG A 192 23.61 -22.64 -10.74
N VAL A 193 23.16 -23.49 -11.67
CA VAL A 193 23.42 -23.32 -13.10
C VAL A 193 22.80 -22.03 -13.62
N THR A 194 21.53 -21.77 -13.29
CA THR A 194 20.82 -20.55 -13.70
C THR A 194 21.53 -19.28 -13.20
N PHE A 195 21.97 -19.26 -11.95
CA PHE A 195 22.73 -18.14 -11.38
C PHE A 195 24.09 -17.97 -12.08
N SER A 196 24.82 -19.05 -12.34
CA SER A 196 26.09 -18.98 -13.08
C SER A 196 25.90 -18.44 -14.50
N ASN A 197 24.81 -18.82 -15.18
CA ASN A 197 24.50 -18.30 -16.51
C ASN A 197 24.16 -16.81 -16.50
N ARG A 198 23.48 -16.32 -15.44
CA ARG A 198 23.08 -14.91 -15.32
C ARG A 198 24.19 -13.98 -14.84
N TYR A 199 25.00 -14.43 -13.87
CA TYR A 199 25.95 -13.57 -13.16
C TYR A 199 27.42 -13.91 -13.45
N GLY A 200 27.69 -14.93 -14.26
CA GLY A 200 29.02 -15.35 -14.68
C GLY A 200 29.41 -16.73 -14.16
N LYS A 201 30.30 -17.40 -14.90
CA LYS A 201 30.74 -18.77 -14.63
C LYS A 201 31.25 -18.92 -13.19
N GLY A 202 30.73 -19.91 -12.47
CA GLY A 202 31.12 -20.23 -11.09
C GLY A 202 30.42 -19.39 -10.00
N LYS A 203 29.63 -18.38 -10.37
CA LYS A 203 28.89 -17.55 -9.39
C LYS A 203 27.69 -18.25 -8.75
N GLY A 204 27.24 -19.36 -9.33
CA GLY A 204 26.18 -20.18 -8.78
C GLY A 204 26.61 -21.20 -7.73
N GLY A 205 27.92 -21.41 -7.52
CA GLY A 205 28.43 -22.51 -6.68
C GLY A 205 28.56 -23.84 -7.45
N LYS A 206 29.04 -24.88 -6.76
CA LYS A 206 29.32 -26.21 -7.35
C LYS A 206 28.07 -27.09 -7.31
N THR A 207 27.81 -27.83 -8.40
CA THR A 207 26.77 -28.86 -8.46
C THR A 207 27.25 -30.16 -7.81
N ALA A 208 26.34 -30.98 -7.31
CA ALA A 208 26.70 -32.25 -6.68
C ALA A 208 27.08 -33.30 -7.75
N GLY A 209 28.13 -34.09 -7.48
CA GLY A 209 28.50 -35.24 -8.30
C GLY A 209 27.82 -36.50 -7.76
N GLY A 210 26.71 -36.89 -8.38
CA GLY A 210 26.20 -38.27 -8.50
C GLY A 210 25.86 -39.15 -7.27
N ASP A 211 26.35 -38.89 -6.05
CA ASP A 211 26.38 -39.96 -5.02
C ASP A 211 25.99 -39.53 -3.58
N MET A 212 25.06 -38.57 -3.43
CA MET A 212 24.69 -38.05 -2.09
C MET A 212 23.20 -38.29 -1.79
N SER A 213 22.91 -39.37 -1.04
CA SER A 213 21.57 -39.65 -0.51
C SER A 213 21.18 -38.75 0.68
N LYS A 214 22.15 -38.03 1.26
CA LYS A 214 21.96 -37.05 2.33
C LYS A 214 22.31 -35.65 1.82
N HIS A 215 21.52 -34.64 2.21
CA HIS A 215 21.90 -33.25 1.96
C HIS A 215 23.16 -32.89 2.76
N ASP A 216 24.26 -32.55 2.08
CA ASP A 216 25.47 -32.01 2.71
C ASP A 216 25.41 -30.49 2.86
N PRO A 217 25.25 -29.96 4.08
CA PRO A 217 25.22 -28.52 4.34
C PRO A 217 26.54 -27.81 4.01
N LYS A 218 27.65 -28.52 3.79
CA LYS A 218 28.95 -27.94 3.38
C LYS A 218 29.09 -27.72 1.87
N THR A 219 28.20 -28.28 1.03
CA THR A 219 28.15 -27.94 -0.41
C THR A 219 27.66 -26.51 -0.68
N GLY A 220 27.32 -25.76 0.38
CA GLY A 220 26.97 -24.35 0.32
C GLY A 220 27.44 -23.62 1.58
N LEU A 221 28.76 -23.57 1.79
CA LEU A 221 29.40 -22.64 2.74
C LEU A 221 28.72 -21.25 2.63
N PRO A 222 28.62 -20.47 3.72
CA PRO A 222 27.98 -19.16 3.68
C PRO A 222 28.56 -18.25 2.57
N TYR A 223 29.83 -18.46 2.19
CA TYR A 223 30.50 -17.72 1.13
C TYR A 223 30.25 -18.22 -0.31
N GLU A 224 29.60 -19.37 -0.49
CA GLU A 224 29.30 -19.97 -1.81
C GLU A 224 27.80 -20.02 -2.15
N ARG A 225 26.92 -19.53 -1.27
CA ARG A 225 25.50 -19.34 -1.60
C ARG A 225 25.35 -18.09 -2.48
N PRO A 226 24.74 -18.18 -3.68
CA PRO A 226 24.61 -17.03 -4.58
C PRO A 226 23.83 -15.90 -3.89
N GLY A 227 24.46 -14.73 -3.73
CA GLY A 227 23.79 -13.49 -3.31
C GLY A 227 24.07 -12.94 -1.92
N ILE A 228 25.26 -13.17 -1.33
CA ILE A 228 25.79 -12.23 -0.32
C ILE A 228 26.37 -11.00 -1.06
N LEU A 229 25.46 -10.12 -1.46
CA LEU A 229 25.69 -8.69 -1.63
C LEU A 229 24.62 -7.96 -0.81
#